data_AF-A0A7S1SHE4-F1
#
_entry.id   AF-A0A7S1SHE4-F1
#
_cell.length_a   1.000
_cell.length_b   1.000
_cell.length_c   1.000
_cell.angle_alpha   90.00
_cell.angle_beta   90.00
_cell.angle_gamma   90.00
#
_symmetry.space_group_name_H-M   'P 1'
#
loop_
_entity.id
_entity.type
_entity.pdbx_description
1 polymer ?
#
loop_
_entity_poly.entity_id
_entity_poly.type
_entity_poly.pdbx_seq_one_letter_code
_entity_poly.pdbx_strand_id
1 'polypeptide(L)'
;CAWGSVVKGPSPLQAGSVLDRRLAVGAKICARLRGVVRRELGYSMSGGVAANKLLAKLASAMHKPNQQTVIPLRAVAGLMRELPLTKIGKMGGKLGAELQEMGAVSAGDVADLPLSALETKLGAQRARWVADAVRGVDGEAVVPKGPPKSMLAAKSFSATADMAAIQRWLGILADELAARMAQDEVAHKRRARNLMLHW
;
A
#
# COMPACT_ATOMS: atom_id res chain seq x y z
N CYS A 1 -27.79 7.29 -0.62
CA CYS A 1 -26.81 6.76 0.37
C CYS A 1 -25.66 7.74 0.55
N ALA A 2 -25.70 8.57 1.60
CA ALA A 2 -24.68 9.56 1.88
C ALA A 2 -23.50 8.91 2.62
N TRP A 3 -22.51 8.42 1.88
CA TRP A 3 -21.22 8.08 2.47
C TRP A 3 -20.50 9.38 2.82
N GLY A 4 -20.61 9.82 4.07
CA GLY A 4 -19.80 10.91 4.60
C GLY A 4 -18.31 10.56 4.50
N SER A 5 -17.50 11.50 4.05
CA SER A 5 -16.04 11.35 4.10
C SER A 5 -15.51 12.00 5.36
N VAL A 6 -14.59 11.35 6.06
CA VAL A 6 -13.84 12.01 7.14
C VAL A 6 -12.74 12.85 6.49
N VAL A 7 -12.78 14.17 6.66
CA VAL A 7 -11.74 15.09 6.14
C VAL A 7 -10.72 15.33 7.26
N LYS A 8 -9.43 15.15 6.96
CA LYS A 8 -8.36 15.45 7.93
C LYS A 8 -7.99 16.94 7.93
N GLY A 9 -7.62 17.43 9.10
CA GLY A 9 -7.21 18.81 9.33
C GLY A 9 -8.26 19.63 10.08
N PRO A 10 -7.93 20.90 10.39
CA PRO A 10 -8.74 21.75 11.28
C PRO A 10 -10.03 22.27 10.63
N SER A 11 -10.19 22.11 9.32
CA SER A 11 -11.31 22.67 8.57
C SER A 11 -11.79 21.76 7.44
N PRO A 12 -13.09 21.81 7.09
CA PRO A 12 -13.65 21.15 5.91
C PRO A 12 -12.92 21.53 4.62
N LEU A 13 -13.17 20.77 3.54
CA LEU A 13 -12.66 21.11 2.21
C LEU A 13 -13.12 22.52 1.80
N GLN A 14 -12.17 23.34 1.36
CA GLN A 14 -12.39 24.74 1.03
C GLN A 14 -12.80 24.89 -0.44
N ALA A 15 -14.01 25.39 -0.70
CA ALA A 15 -14.53 25.54 -2.05
C ALA A 15 -13.67 26.43 -2.95
N GLY A 16 -12.95 27.41 -2.39
CA GLY A 16 -12.03 28.29 -3.12
C GLY A 16 -10.78 27.58 -3.66
N SER A 17 -10.34 26.49 -3.03
CA SER A 17 -9.13 25.73 -3.43
C SER A 17 -9.43 24.76 -4.57
N VAL A 18 -8.73 24.92 -5.70
CA VAL A 18 -8.82 24.00 -6.85
C VAL A 18 -8.52 22.56 -6.43
N LEU A 19 -7.52 22.38 -5.55
CA LEU A 19 -7.09 21.06 -5.09
C LEU A 19 -8.14 20.41 -4.19
N ASP A 20 -8.76 21.19 -3.30
CA ASP A 20 -9.85 20.71 -2.45
C ASP A 20 -11.08 20.33 -3.28
N ARG A 21 -11.40 21.10 -4.32
CA ARG A 21 -12.47 20.73 -5.27
C ARG A 21 -12.18 19.40 -5.97
N ARG A 22 -10.94 19.17 -6.41
CA ARG A 22 -10.52 17.88 -7.00
C ARG A 22 -10.65 16.73 -5.99
N LEU A 23 -10.22 16.93 -4.75
CA LEU A 23 -10.37 15.95 -3.67
C LEU A 23 -11.85 15.65 -3.37
N ALA A 24 -12.73 16.66 -3.39
CA ALA A 24 -14.16 16.47 -3.18
C ALA A 24 -14.79 15.62 -4.31
N VAL A 25 -14.40 15.85 -5.56
CA VAL A 25 -14.83 15.00 -6.70
C VAL A 25 -14.30 13.57 -6.52
N GLY A 26 -13.02 13.41 -6.17
CA GLY A 26 -12.42 12.11 -5.89
C GLY A 26 -13.14 11.35 -4.76
N ALA A 27 -13.55 12.05 -3.70
CA ALA A 27 -14.32 11.49 -2.60
C ALA A 27 -15.71 11.00 -3.05
N LYS A 28 -16.40 11.76 -3.91
CA LYS A 28 -17.68 11.31 -4.50
C LYS A 28 -17.52 10.06 -5.37
N ILE A 29 -16.46 10.00 -6.18
CA ILE A 29 -16.14 8.82 -7.00
C ILE A 29 -15.84 7.62 -6.10
N CYS A 30 -15.01 7.79 -5.08
CA CYS A 30 -14.69 6.73 -4.11
C CYS A 30 -15.96 6.20 -3.43
N ALA A 31 -16.85 7.07 -2.96
CA ALA A 31 -18.12 6.69 -2.34
C ALA A 31 -19.01 5.89 -3.30
N ARG A 32 -19.08 6.30 -4.57
CA ARG A 32 -19.83 5.57 -5.61
C ARG A 32 -19.26 4.17 -5.81
N LEU A 33 -17.95 4.03 -5.97
CA LEU A 33 -17.28 2.73 -6.16
C LEU A 33 -17.52 1.80 -4.97
N ARG A 34 -17.38 2.31 -3.74
CA ARG A 34 -17.68 1.54 -2.52
C ARG A 34 -19.13 1.07 -2.49
N GLY A 35 -20.06 1.92 -2.90
CA GLY A 35 -21.47 1.57 -3.02
C GLY A 35 -21.75 0.50 -4.08
N VAL A 36 -21.06 0.56 -5.23
CA VAL A 36 -21.16 -0.47 -6.28
C VAL A 36 -20.68 -1.83 -5.74
N VAL A 37 -19.48 -1.89 -5.17
CA VAL A 37 -18.92 -3.13 -4.60
C VAL A 37 -19.83 -3.73 -3.53
N ARG A 38 -20.39 -2.90 -2.65
CA ARG A 38 -21.33 -3.39 -1.62
C ARG A 38 -22.62 -3.95 -2.21
N ARG A 39 -23.17 -3.33 -3.27
CA ARG A 39 -24.41 -3.78 -3.91
C ARG A 39 -24.20 -5.05 -4.74
N GLU A 40 -23.12 -5.10 -5.52
CA GLU A 40 -22.89 -6.19 -6.49
C GLU A 40 -22.23 -7.41 -5.84
N LEU A 41 -21.34 -7.21 -4.88
CA LEU A 41 -20.51 -8.27 -4.30
C LEU A 41 -20.76 -8.50 -2.81
N GLY A 42 -21.58 -7.68 -2.15
CA GLY A 42 -21.85 -7.77 -0.71
C GLY A 42 -20.70 -7.31 0.20
N TYR A 43 -19.51 -7.02 -0.33
CA TYR A 43 -18.34 -6.64 0.45
C TYR A 43 -18.36 -5.17 0.88
N SER A 44 -17.92 -4.91 2.12
CA SER A 44 -17.64 -3.54 2.56
C SER A 44 -16.18 -3.18 2.31
N MET A 45 -15.93 -1.91 2.02
CA MET A 45 -14.58 -1.42 1.73
C MET A 45 -14.36 -0.04 2.33
N SER A 46 -13.13 0.20 2.77
CA SER A 46 -12.64 1.53 3.15
C SER A 46 -11.85 2.18 2.02
N GLY A 47 -11.87 3.51 1.96
CA GLY A 47 -11.24 4.29 0.90
C GLY A 47 -10.32 5.40 1.42
N GLY A 48 -9.31 5.75 0.64
CA GLY A 48 -8.45 6.89 0.93
C GLY A 48 -8.33 7.79 -0.29
N VAL A 49 -8.50 9.09 -0.11
CA VAL A 49 -8.42 10.10 -1.17
C VAL A 49 -7.42 11.16 -0.76
N ALA A 50 -6.35 11.33 -1.55
CA ALA A 50 -5.28 12.28 -1.29
C ALA A 50 -4.58 12.65 -2.61
N ALA A 51 -3.56 13.51 -2.53
CA ALA A 51 -2.81 13.99 -3.69
C ALA A 51 -1.85 12.97 -4.31
N ASN A 52 -1.47 11.92 -3.57
CA ASN A 52 -0.55 10.87 -4.04
C ASN A 52 -0.86 9.51 -3.40
N LYS A 53 -0.17 8.44 -3.87
CA LYS A 53 -0.43 7.05 -3.47
C LYS A 53 -0.07 6.79 -2.02
N LEU A 54 1.06 7.31 -1.55
CA LEU A 54 1.48 7.21 -0.15
C LEU A 54 0.39 7.73 0.80
N LEU A 55 -0.07 8.96 0.60
CA LEU A 55 -1.10 9.57 1.43
C LEU A 55 -2.47 8.88 1.27
N ALA A 56 -2.84 8.47 0.07
CA ALA A 56 -4.10 7.76 -0.16
C ALA A 56 -4.11 6.40 0.56
N LYS A 57 -2.97 5.68 0.55
CA LYS A 57 -2.82 4.42 1.29
C LYS A 57 -2.91 4.62 2.79
N LEU A 58 -2.31 5.69 3.32
CA LEU A 58 -2.45 6.07 4.72
C LEU A 58 -3.92 6.36 5.07
N ALA A 59 -4.56 7.25 4.31
CA ALA A 59 -5.95 7.66 4.46
C ALA A 59 -6.93 6.46 4.53
N SER A 60 -6.71 5.46 3.66
CA SER A 60 -7.56 4.26 3.56
C SER A 60 -7.60 3.39 4.83
N ALA A 61 -6.59 3.53 5.70
CA ALA A 61 -6.47 2.75 6.92
C ALA A 61 -7.01 3.49 8.16
N MET A 62 -7.14 4.82 8.12
CA MET A 62 -7.33 5.64 9.33
C MET A 62 -8.67 5.44 10.04
N HIS A 63 -9.76 5.21 9.30
CA HIS A 63 -11.11 5.11 9.85
C HIS A 63 -11.79 3.79 9.46
N LYS A 64 -11.03 2.69 9.39
CA LYS A 64 -11.63 1.37 9.18
C LYS A 64 -12.54 0.98 10.37
N PRO A 65 -13.58 0.16 10.14
CA PRO A 65 -14.03 -0.40 8.86
C PRO A 65 -15.01 0.50 8.10
N ASN A 66 -15.22 0.21 6.81
CA ASN A 66 -16.30 0.76 5.99
C ASN A 66 -16.45 2.30 5.99
N GLN A 67 -15.35 3.03 6.03
CA GLN A 67 -15.31 4.48 5.85
C GLN A 67 -14.31 4.92 4.80
N GLN A 68 -14.41 6.17 4.38
CA GLN A 68 -13.37 6.81 3.57
C GLN A 68 -12.82 8.06 4.22
N THR A 69 -11.52 8.28 4.01
CA THR A 69 -10.81 9.45 4.55
C THR A 69 -10.25 10.28 3.40
N VAL A 70 -10.38 11.60 3.51
CA VAL A 70 -9.75 12.57 2.60
C VAL A 70 -8.63 13.28 3.35
N ILE A 71 -7.43 13.37 2.75
CA ILE A 71 -6.31 14.16 3.27
C ILE A 71 -6.09 15.37 2.35
N PRO A 72 -6.51 16.57 2.75
CA PRO A 72 -6.16 17.82 2.07
C PRO A 72 -4.68 18.14 2.24
N LEU A 73 -4.07 18.84 1.26
CA LEU A 73 -2.63 19.18 1.32
C LEU A 73 -2.25 19.96 2.59
N ARG A 74 -3.09 20.90 3.04
CA ARG A 74 -2.86 21.67 4.27
C ARG A 74 -2.75 20.83 5.54
N ALA A 75 -3.33 19.63 5.54
CA ALA A 75 -3.30 18.73 6.68
C ALA A 75 -2.05 17.83 6.69
N VAL A 76 -1.30 17.75 5.59
CA VAL A 76 -0.21 16.79 5.41
C VAL A 76 0.92 17.05 6.40
N ALA A 77 1.40 18.30 6.53
CA ALA A 77 2.54 18.61 7.39
C ALA A 77 2.27 18.21 8.86
N GLY A 78 1.13 18.63 9.41
CA GLY A 78 0.73 18.27 10.77
C GLY A 78 0.50 16.77 10.95
N LEU A 79 -0.15 16.12 9.97
CA LEU A 79 -0.37 14.68 10.01
C LEU A 79 0.94 13.88 10.00
N MET A 80 1.89 14.27 9.15
CA MET A 80 3.14 13.55 8.98
C MET A 80 4.08 13.75 10.18
N ARG A 81 4.08 14.94 10.80
CA ARG A 81 4.91 15.26 11.97
C ARG A 81 4.80 14.19 13.06
N GLU A 82 3.58 13.76 13.38
CA GLU A 82 3.30 12.82 14.48
C GLU A 82 3.21 11.35 14.03
N LEU A 83 3.34 11.07 12.73
CA LEU A 83 3.04 9.75 12.19
C LEU A 83 4.18 8.76 12.49
N PRO A 84 3.91 7.63 13.18
CA PRO A 84 4.93 6.60 13.39
C PRO A 84 5.43 6.02 12.07
N LEU A 85 6.74 5.74 11.96
CA LEU A 85 7.34 5.22 10.71
C LEU A 85 6.68 3.92 10.23
N THR A 86 6.25 3.07 11.16
CA THR A 86 5.56 1.80 10.87
C THR A 86 4.22 1.97 10.14
N LYS A 87 3.63 3.17 10.17
CA LYS A 87 2.39 3.50 9.45
C LYS A 87 2.65 4.03 8.03
N ILE A 88 3.89 4.39 7.70
CA ILE A 88 4.26 4.89 6.38
C ILE A 88 4.55 3.68 5.47
N GLY A 89 4.01 3.71 4.26
CA GLY A 89 4.24 2.65 3.28
C GLY A 89 5.74 2.44 3.03
N LYS A 90 6.17 1.18 2.91
CA LYS A 90 7.58 0.76 2.72
C LYS A 90 8.51 1.00 3.93
N MET A 91 8.04 1.58 5.03
CA MET A 91 8.83 1.82 6.25
C MET A 91 8.49 0.89 7.42
N GLY A 92 7.68 -0.16 7.21
CA GLY A 92 7.33 -1.15 8.24
C GLY A 92 8.31 -2.33 8.39
N GLY A 93 9.44 -2.32 7.68
CA GLY A 93 10.42 -3.41 7.67
C GLY A 93 11.83 -2.92 7.96
N LYS A 94 12.84 -3.52 7.29
CA LYS A 94 14.26 -3.19 7.49
C LYS A 94 14.57 -1.69 7.42
N LEU A 95 14.00 -0.98 6.44
CA LEU A 95 14.20 0.47 6.31
C LEU A 95 13.71 1.24 7.55
N GLY A 96 12.58 0.85 8.13
CA GLY A 96 12.09 1.46 9.36
C GLY A 96 13.02 1.19 10.55
N ALA A 97 13.56 -0.03 10.64
CA ALA A 97 14.54 -0.38 11.68
C ALA A 97 15.85 0.42 11.53
N GLU A 98 16.35 0.58 10.30
CA GLU A 98 17.55 1.39 10.02
C GLU A 98 17.37 2.86 10.44
N LEU A 99 16.17 3.41 10.31
CA LEU A 99 15.83 4.78 10.76
C LEU A 99 15.66 4.86 12.29
N GLN A 100 15.12 3.82 12.92
CA GLN A 100 15.03 3.73 14.38
C GLN A 100 16.40 3.66 15.04
N GLU A 101 17.37 2.97 14.42
CA GLU A 101 18.77 2.99 14.85
C GLU A 101 19.39 4.39 14.82
N MET A 102 18.87 5.29 13.98
CA MET A 102 19.25 6.71 13.94
C MET A 102 18.50 7.56 14.98
N GLY A 103 17.72 6.95 15.86
CA GLY A 103 16.94 7.63 16.90
C GLY A 103 15.59 8.18 16.44
N ALA A 104 15.12 7.82 15.24
CA ALA A 104 13.88 8.35 14.67
C ALA A 104 12.74 7.33 14.74
N VAL A 105 11.63 7.68 15.39
CA VAL A 105 10.46 6.80 15.57
C VAL A 105 9.22 7.31 14.80
N SER A 106 9.21 8.58 14.44
CA SER A 106 8.17 9.26 13.67
C SER A 106 8.70 9.85 12.36
N ALA A 107 7.78 10.18 11.44
CA ALA A 107 8.14 10.92 10.23
C ALA A 107 8.70 12.32 10.56
N GLY A 108 8.23 12.95 11.63
CA GLY A 108 8.77 14.22 12.12
C GLY A 108 10.25 14.09 12.49
N ASP A 109 10.61 13.05 13.25
CA ASP A 109 12.01 12.83 13.67
C ASP A 109 12.92 12.64 12.45
N VAL A 110 12.49 11.84 11.48
CA VAL A 110 13.26 11.63 10.24
C VAL A 110 13.33 12.90 9.40
N ALA A 111 12.26 13.72 9.38
CA ALA A 111 12.25 14.98 8.65
C ALA A 111 13.26 16.00 9.22
N ASP A 112 13.55 15.91 10.52
CA ASP A 112 14.52 16.78 11.21
C ASP A 112 15.98 16.32 11.03
N LEU A 113 16.20 15.08 10.56
CA LEU A 113 17.54 14.59 10.23
C LEU A 113 18.12 15.31 8.98
N PRO A 114 19.41 15.68 8.98
CA PRO A 114 20.08 16.17 7.78
C PRO A 114 20.04 15.14 6.66
N LEU A 115 19.82 15.59 5.42
CA LEU A 115 19.80 14.69 4.26
C LEU A 115 21.11 13.91 4.15
N SER A 116 22.27 14.53 4.41
CA SER A 116 23.59 13.88 4.39
C SER A 116 23.70 12.70 5.37
N ALA A 117 23.05 12.78 6.54
CA ALA A 117 23.01 11.69 7.49
C ALA A 117 22.19 10.50 6.95
N LEU A 118 21.05 10.78 6.32
CA LEU A 118 20.24 9.75 5.65
C LEU A 118 21.00 9.13 4.48
N GLU A 119 21.71 9.93 3.68
CA GLU A 119 22.52 9.46 2.55
C GLU A 119 23.65 8.54 2.99
N THR A 120 24.29 8.86 4.12
CA THR A 120 25.37 8.06 4.68
C THR A 120 24.88 6.68 5.13
N LYS A 121 23.68 6.61 5.75
CA LYS A 121 23.11 5.34 6.24
C LYS A 121 22.43 4.52 5.14
N LEU A 122 21.71 5.16 4.23
CA LEU A 122 20.76 4.49 3.31
C LEU A 122 21.21 4.51 1.84
N GLY A 123 22.20 5.34 1.49
CA GLY A 123 22.54 5.69 0.12
C GLY A 123 21.63 6.78 -0.47
N ALA A 124 22.17 7.52 -1.46
CA ALA A 124 21.55 8.73 -2.01
C ALA A 124 20.09 8.57 -2.47
N GLN A 125 19.81 7.53 -3.26
CA GLN A 125 18.48 7.33 -3.82
C GLN A 125 17.42 7.05 -2.74
N ARG A 126 17.75 6.20 -1.75
CA ARG A 126 16.82 5.86 -0.67
C ARG A 126 16.64 7.03 0.27
N ALA A 127 17.73 7.71 0.63
CA ALA A 127 17.69 8.89 1.47
C ALA A 127 16.77 9.97 0.90
N ARG A 128 16.88 10.24 -0.41
CA ARG A 128 16.00 11.20 -1.09
C ARG A 128 14.53 10.78 -1.02
N TRP A 129 14.24 9.51 -1.33
CA TRP A 129 12.88 8.99 -1.23
C TRP A 129 12.33 9.08 0.19
N VAL A 130 13.12 8.74 1.22
CA VAL A 130 12.72 8.84 2.63
C VAL A 130 12.42 10.30 2.98
N ALA A 131 13.30 11.23 2.63
CA ALA A 131 13.13 12.65 2.90
C ALA A 131 11.84 13.22 2.27
N ASP A 132 11.49 12.78 1.06
CA ASP A 132 10.23 13.16 0.41
C ASP A 132 9.03 12.49 1.08
N ALA A 133 9.12 11.17 1.35
CA ALA A 133 8.04 10.37 1.91
C ALA A 133 7.60 10.84 3.30
N VAL A 134 8.54 11.20 4.19
CA VAL A 134 8.23 11.70 5.54
C VAL A 134 7.61 13.10 5.53
N ARG A 135 7.72 13.82 4.41
CA ARG A 135 7.02 15.09 4.17
C ARG A 135 5.70 14.89 3.42
N GLY A 136 5.29 13.64 3.19
CA GLY A 136 4.07 13.28 2.47
C GLY A 136 4.17 13.47 0.95
N VAL A 137 5.39 13.60 0.41
CA VAL A 137 5.64 13.73 -1.02
C VAL A 137 5.91 12.36 -1.62
N ASP A 138 5.19 12.04 -2.69
CA ASP A 138 5.36 10.80 -3.46
C ASP A 138 5.01 11.09 -4.92
N GLY A 139 6.00 10.91 -5.81
CA GLY A 139 5.86 11.12 -7.25
C GLY A 139 5.50 9.84 -8.02
N GLU A 140 5.29 8.71 -7.35
CA GLU A 140 5.01 7.44 -8.02
C GLU A 140 3.64 7.49 -8.73
N ALA A 141 3.64 7.36 -10.06
CA ALA A 141 2.42 7.36 -10.85
C ALA A 141 1.50 6.16 -10.52
N VAL A 142 0.20 6.34 -10.75
CA VAL A 142 -0.75 5.22 -10.79
C VAL A 142 -0.61 4.55 -12.15
N VAL A 143 0.17 3.47 -12.18
CA VAL A 143 0.35 2.65 -13.38
C VAL A 143 -0.70 1.52 -13.37
N PRO A 144 -1.54 1.39 -14.42
CA PRO A 144 -2.41 0.24 -14.58
C PRO A 144 -1.60 -1.06 -14.52
N LYS A 145 -1.95 -1.95 -13.60
CA LYS A 145 -1.34 -3.28 -13.53
C LYS A 145 -2.17 -4.23 -14.36
N GLY A 146 -1.49 -4.97 -15.24
CA GLY A 146 -2.07 -6.13 -15.91
C GLY A 146 -2.27 -7.30 -14.93
N PRO A 147 -2.61 -8.49 -15.46
CA PRO A 147 -2.76 -9.69 -14.64
C PRO A 147 -1.46 -10.03 -13.87
N PRO A 148 -1.56 -10.75 -12.73
CA PRO A 148 -0.42 -11.04 -11.85
C PRO A 148 0.81 -11.55 -12.63
N LYS A 149 2.02 -11.08 -12.31
CA LYS A 149 3.23 -11.49 -13.05
C LYS A 149 3.74 -12.88 -12.68
N SER A 150 3.32 -13.41 -11.54
CA SER A 150 3.73 -14.71 -11.02
C SER A 150 2.57 -15.37 -10.27
N MET A 151 2.64 -16.70 -10.14
CA MET A 151 1.75 -17.51 -9.33
C MET A 151 2.58 -18.30 -8.33
N LEU A 152 2.10 -18.37 -7.09
CA LEU A 152 2.73 -19.11 -6.01
C LEU A 152 1.67 -20.06 -5.43
N ALA A 153 2.05 -21.32 -5.26
CA ALA A 153 1.44 -22.26 -4.34
C ALA A 153 2.52 -22.67 -3.35
N ALA A 154 2.25 -22.52 -2.05
CA ALA A 154 3.24 -22.75 -1.01
C ALA A 154 2.56 -23.33 0.24
N LYS A 155 3.31 -24.16 0.98
CA LYS A 155 2.88 -24.73 2.26
C LYS A 155 4.02 -24.64 3.26
N SER A 156 3.75 -24.07 4.42
CA SER A 156 4.65 -24.18 5.58
C SER A 156 4.39 -25.49 6.31
N PHE A 157 5.46 -26.20 6.66
CA PHE A 157 5.42 -27.43 7.46
C PHE A 157 6.61 -27.44 8.45
N SER A 158 6.47 -28.18 9.54
CA SER A 158 7.57 -28.41 10.49
C SER A 158 8.72 -29.13 9.80
N ALA A 159 9.96 -28.91 10.26
CA ALA A 159 11.13 -29.59 9.70
C ALA A 159 10.90 -31.11 9.62
N THR A 160 11.11 -31.67 8.44
CA THR A 160 10.90 -33.10 8.17
C THR A 160 11.91 -33.61 7.15
N ALA A 161 12.33 -34.86 7.32
CA ALA A 161 13.12 -35.62 6.36
C ALA A 161 12.27 -36.69 5.64
N ASP A 162 10.96 -36.73 5.90
CA ASP A 162 10.04 -37.67 5.26
C ASP A 162 9.83 -37.29 3.79
N MET A 163 10.59 -37.97 2.92
CA MET A 163 10.53 -37.76 1.47
C MET A 163 9.17 -38.10 0.87
N ALA A 164 8.42 -39.05 1.43
CA ALA A 164 7.09 -39.39 0.94
C ALA A 164 6.10 -38.24 1.21
N ALA A 165 6.19 -37.63 2.40
CA ALA A 165 5.41 -36.45 2.73
C ALA A 165 5.77 -35.24 1.85
N ILE A 166 7.06 -35.02 1.59
CA ILE A 166 7.54 -33.93 0.72
C ILE A 166 7.03 -34.12 -0.71
N GLN A 167 7.18 -35.32 -1.28
CA GLN A 167 6.70 -35.66 -2.63
C GLN A 167 5.18 -35.45 -2.75
N ARG A 168 4.42 -35.90 -1.75
CA ARG A 168 2.96 -35.71 -1.72
C ARG A 168 2.59 -34.22 -1.76
N TRP A 169 3.22 -33.38 -0.95
CA TRP A 169 2.95 -31.94 -0.95
C TRP A 169 3.37 -31.26 -2.24
N LEU A 170 4.51 -31.66 -2.82
CA LEU A 170 4.96 -31.13 -4.10
C LEU A 170 3.94 -31.42 -5.21
N GLY A 171 3.37 -32.64 -5.24
CA GLY A 171 2.28 -32.99 -6.15
C GLY A 171 1.05 -32.09 -5.99
N ILE A 172 0.58 -31.90 -4.75
CA ILE A 172 -0.58 -31.04 -4.45
C ILE A 172 -0.35 -29.59 -4.92
N LEU A 173 0.83 -29.03 -4.63
CA LEU A 173 1.16 -27.66 -5.02
C LEU A 173 1.33 -27.52 -6.54
N ALA A 174 1.88 -28.54 -7.20
CA ALA A 174 2.00 -28.58 -8.65
C ALA A 174 0.62 -28.63 -9.33
N ASP A 175 -0.31 -29.45 -8.82
CA ASP A 175 -1.67 -29.53 -9.34
C ASP A 175 -2.44 -28.22 -9.17
N GLU A 176 -2.31 -27.55 -8.01
CA GLU A 176 -2.90 -26.22 -7.78
C GLU A 176 -2.37 -25.18 -8.78
N LEU A 177 -1.04 -25.14 -8.98
CA LEU A 177 -0.41 -24.24 -9.94
C LEU A 177 -0.84 -24.55 -11.37
N ALA A 178 -0.88 -25.82 -11.77
CA ALA A 178 -1.28 -26.24 -13.11
C ALA A 178 -2.72 -25.80 -13.42
N ALA A 179 -3.66 -25.99 -12.48
CA ALA A 179 -5.05 -25.56 -12.63
C ALA A 179 -5.16 -24.04 -12.81
N ARG A 180 -4.45 -23.26 -11.98
CA ARG A 180 -4.45 -21.78 -12.07
C ARG A 180 -3.77 -21.28 -13.34
N MET A 181 -2.70 -21.94 -13.79
CA MET A 181 -2.02 -21.63 -15.05
C MET A 181 -2.91 -21.88 -16.26
N ALA A 182 -3.67 -22.98 -16.27
CA ALA A 182 -4.62 -23.27 -17.35
C ALA A 182 -5.72 -22.19 -17.44
N GLN A 183 -6.26 -21.77 -16.30
CA GLN A 183 -7.24 -20.67 -16.26
C GLN A 183 -6.67 -19.34 -16.77
N ASP A 184 -5.44 -19.00 -16.35
CA ASP A 184 -4.74 -17.78 -16.77
C ASP A 184 -4.41 -17.79 -18.27
N GLU A 185 -4.04 -18.94 -18.82
CA GLU A 185 -3.80 -19.09 -20.25
C GLU A 185 -5.08 -18.84 -21.07
N VAL A 186 -6.21 -19.42 -20.64
CA VAL A 186 -7.49 -19.20 -21.32
C VAL A 186 -7.89 -17.72 -21.27
N ALA A 187 -7.78 -17.09 -20.10
CA ALA A 187 -8.22 -15.73 -19.85
C ALA A 187 -7.29 -14.66 -20.44
N HIS A 188 -5.99 -14.91 -20.48
CA HIS A 188 -4.98 -13.89 -20.79
C HIS A 188 -4.05 -14.27 -21.93
N LYS A 189 -4.23 -15.44 -22.57
CA LYS A 189 -3.46 -15.92 -23.72
C LYS A 189 -1.95 -15.88 -23.50
N ARG A 190 -1.52 -16.23 -22.28
CA ARG A 190 -0.12 -16.26 -21.87
C ARG A 190 0.21 -17.56 -21.14
N ARG A 191 1.48 -17.96 -21.16
CA ARG A 191 2.00 -19.13 -20.46
C ARG A 191 3.19 -18.76 -19.60
N ALA A 192 3.28 -19.34 -18.41
CA ALA A 192 4.49 -19.26 -17.60
C ALA A 192 5.64 -19.97 -18.31
N ARG A 193 6.87 -19.44 -18.17
CA ARG A 193 8.08 -20.01 -18.80
C ARG A 193 9.11 -20.51 -17.79
N ASN A 194 9.02 -20.04 -16.55
CA ASN A 194 9.98 -20.31 -15.49
C ASN A 194 9.23 -20.89 -14.29
N LEU A 195 9.74 -22.00 -13.76
CA LEU A 195 9.34 -22.55 -12.48
C LEU A 195 10.47 -22.30 -11.48
N MET A 196 10.14 -21.71 -10.33
CA MET A 196 11.10 -21.47 -9.25
C MET A 196 10.64 -22.21 -8.01
N LEU A 197 11.53 -23.01 -7.43
CA LEU A 197 11.29 -23.73 -6.20
C LEU A 197 12.01 -23.00 -5.06
N HIS A 198 11.30 -22.79 -3.95
CA HIS A 198 11.84 -22.22 -2.71
C HIS A 198 11.59 -23.21 -1.58
N TRP A 199 12.60 -23.50 -0.76
CA TRP A 199 12.54 -24.39 0.39
C TRP A 199 13.39 -23.85 1.54
#